data_AF-A0A381Y6Y0-F1
#
_entry.id   AF-A0A381Y6Y0-F1
#
_cell.length_a   1.000
_cell.length_b   1.000
_cell.length_c   1.000
_cell.angle_alpha   90.00
_cell.angle_beta   90.00
_cell.angle_gamma   90.00
#
_symmetry.space_group_name_H-M   'P 1'
#
loop_
_entity.id
_entity.type
_entity.pdbx_description
1 polymer ?
#
loop_
_entity_poly.entity_id
_entity_poly.type
_entity_poly.pdbx_seq_one_letter_code
_entity_poly.pdbx_strand_id
1 'polypeptide(L)'
;MTMTLAMRVLRIPTVLLMGFMGLFTGSAYGQNTYAADVAPILDRHCVTCHRPGQVAPMSLMTYEEVRPWARSIAQQVGQKRMPPWHAAPGVRKYANDRSLDSDEIDTILRWVESGSPRGNDAGPSARPTFNDGWQLGEPDLVLTWGAPYQIEAEGDD
;
A
#
# COMPACT_ATOMS: atom_id res chain seq x y z
N MET A 1 -9.73 20.41 -89.70
CA MET A 1 -10.42 20.92 -88.49
C MET A 1 -9.60 20.48 -87.29
N THR A 2 -8.57 21.24 -86.91
CA THR A 2 -7.65 20.92 -85.82
C THR A 2 -8.10 21.66 -84.57
N MET A 3 -8.66 20.94 -83.60
CA MET A 3 -9.03 21.50 -82.29
C MET A 3 -7.82 21.46 -81.34
N THR A 4 -7.33 22.64 -80.97
CA THR A 4 -6.30 22.83 -79.95
C THR A 4 -6.94 22.79 -78.56
N LEU A 5 -6.63 21.77 -77.76
CA LEU A 5 -7.13 21.63 -76.38
C LEU A 5 -6.18 22.36 -75.41
N ALA A 6 -6.65 23.43 -74.78
CA ALA A 6 -5.90 24.16 -73.76
C ALA A 6 -6.03 23.47 -72.39
N MET A 7 -4.98 22.76 -71.97
CA MET A 7 -4.86 22.17 -70.62
C MET A 7 -4.55 23.28 -69.60
N ARG A 8 -5.53 23.63 -68.76
CA ARG A 8 -5.30 24.47 -67.58
C ARG A 8 -4.73 23.59 -66.46
N VAL A 9 -3.48 23.83 -66.09
CA VAL A 9 -2.82 23.20 -64.94
C VAL A 9 -3.37 23.84 -63.66
N LEU A 10 -4.16 23.09 -62.89
CA LEU A 10 -4.64 23.50 -61.57
C LEU A 10 -3.54 23.23 -60.54
N ARG A 11 -2.95 24.28 -59.97
CA ARG A 11 -1.94 24.17 -58.89
C ARG A 11 -2.66 23.84 -57.58
N ILE A 12 -2.43 22.64 -57.04
CA ILE A 12 -2.87 22.24 -55.71
C ILE A 12 -1.90 22.86 -54.69
N PRO A 13 -2.35 23.64 -53.70
CA PRO A 13 -1.46 24.18 -52.68
C PRO A 13 -1.03 23.04 -51.74
N THR A 14 0.28 22.87 -51.61
CA THR A 14 0.92 21.97 -50.66
C THR A 14 0.54 22.39 -49.23
N VAL A 15 -0.46 21.73 -48.63
CA VAL A 15 -0.78 21.89 -47.22
C VAL A 15 0.26 21.12 -46.42
N LEU A 16 1.15 21.87 -45.77
CA LEU A 16 2.15 21.39 -44.83
C LEU A 16 1.43 20.73 -43.64
N LEU A 17 1.40 19.39 -43.60
CA LEU A 17 1.00 18.62 -42.42
C LEU A 17 2.08 18.77 -41.35
N MET A 18 2.03 19.87 -40.62
CA MET A 18 2.83 20.06 -39.41
C MET A 18 2.23 19.13 -38.34
N GLY A 19 2.92 18.01 -38.11
CA GLY A 19 2.55 17.02 -37.10
C GLY A 19 2.43 17.67 -35.74
N PHE A 20 1.19 17.76 -35.26
CA PHE A 20 0.89 18.17 -33.89
C PHE A 20 1.30 17.00 -32.99
N MET A 21 2.56 17.03 -32.53
CA MET A 21 3.02 16.16 -31.45
C MET A 21 2.27 16.60 -30.20
N GLY A 22 1.10 15.98 -29.99
CA GLY A 22 0.28 16.19 -28.82
C GLY A 22 1.12 15.94 -27.58
N LEU A 23 1.36 17.00 -26.82
CA LEU A 23 1.79 16.89 -25.43
C LEU A 23 0.70 16.09 -24.71
N PHE A 24 0.95 14.81 -24.48
CA PHE A 24 0.20 14.04 -23.51
C PHE A 24 0.53 14.62 -22.13
N THR A 25 -0.18 15.69 -21.76
CA THR A 25 -0.29 16.11 -20.38
C THR A 25 -1.13 15.06 -19.67
N GLY A 26 -0.47 14.00 -19.21
CA GLY A 26 -1.07 13.04 -18.28
C GLY A 26 -1.61 13.83 -17.09
N SER A 27 -2.92 13.99 -17.04
CA SER A 27 -3.58 14.63 -15.91
C SER A 27 -3.36 13.74 -14.69
N ALA A 28 -2.65 14.23 -13.68
CA ALA A 28 -2.38 13.53 -12.43
C ALA A 28 -3.65 13.46 -11.55
N TYR A 29 -4.74 12.93 -12.11
CA TYR A 29 -5.91 12.53 -11.31
C TYR A 29 -5.53 11.26 -10.52
N GLY A 30 -5.30 11.42 -9.21
CA GLY A 30 -5.46 10.38 -8.20
C GLY A 30 -4.42 9.26 -8.18
N GLN A 31 -3.12 9.57 -8.11
CA GLN A 31 -2.14 8.54 -7.72
C GLN A 31 -2.17 8.36 -6.20
N ASN A 32 -2.33 7.11 -5.75
CA ASN A 32 -2.19 6.77 -4.34
C ASN A 32 -0.79 7.15 -3.85
N THR A 33 -0.70 7.80 -2.70
CA THR A 33 0.56 8.19 -2.07
C THR A 33 0.73 7.52 -0.71
N TYR A 34 1.97 7.44 -0.25
CA TYR A 34 2.25 6.90 1.08
C TYR A 34 1.51 7.72 2.15
N ALA A 35 1.70 9.03 2.16
CA ALA A 35 1.20 9.89 3.22
C ALA A 35 -0.33 9.90 3.31
N ALA A 36 -1.03 9.98 2.16
CA ALA A 36 -2.49 10.09 2.16
C ALA A 36 -3.20 8.73 2.25
N ASP A 37 -2.69 7.70 1.59
CA ASP A 37 -3.47 6.49 1.30
C ASP A 37 -2.91 5.25 1.99
N VAL A 38 -1.59 5.05 1.99
CA VAL A 38 -0.99 3.80 2.51
C VAL A 38 -0.65 3.87 3.99
N ALA A 39 -0.12 5.00 4.48
CA ALA A 39 0.26 5.14 5.88
C ALA A 39 -0.91 4.89 6.84
N PRO A 40 -2.14 5.40 6.61
CA PRO A 40 -3.28 5.08 7.46
C PRO A 40 -3.64 3.60 7.49
N ILE A 41 -3.42 2.87 6.38
CA ILE A 41 -3.65 1.41 6.31
C ILE A 41 -2.60 0.68 7.16
N LEU A 42 -1.32 1.03 7.00
CA LEU A 42 -0.22 0.43 7.76
C LEU A 42 -0.35 0.72 9.27
N ASP A 43 -0.73 1.94 9.64
CA ASP A 43 -0.92 2.33 11.04
C ASP A 43 -2.02 1.50 11.72
N ARG A 44 -3.13 1.24 11.03
CA ARG A 44 -4.23 0.42 11.56
C ARG A 44 -3.88 -1.06 11.67
N HIS A 45 -3.24 -1.62 10.64
CA HIS A 45 -3.17 -3.08 10.46
C HIS A 45 -1.79 -3.68 10.73
N CYS A 46 -0.72 -2.88 10.65
CA CYS A 46 0.65 -3.38 10.59
C CYS A 46 1.53 -2.89 11.76
N VAL A 47 1.46 -1.61 12.11
CA VAL A 47 2.41 -0.97 13.05
C VAL A 47 2.35 -1.56 14.47
N THR A 48 1.24 -2.20 14.85
CA THR A 48 1.17 -2.95 16.11
C THR A 48 2.28 -4.00 16.25
N CYS A 49 2.63 -4.69 15.15
CA CYS A 49 3.70 -5.68 15.12
C CYS A 49 4.98 -5.14 14.48
N HIS A 50 4.85 -4.24 13.50
CA HIS A 50 5.95 -3.64 12.74
C HIS A 50 6.38 -2.28 13.30
N ARG A 51 6.81 -2.29 14.56
CA ARG A 51 7.43 -1.14 15.23
C ARG A 51 8.63 -1.60 16.07
N PRO A 52 9.56 -0.68 16.43
CA PRO A 52 10.70 -1.05 17.26
C PRO A 52 10.30 -1.77 18.56
N GLY A 53 11.05 -2.82 18.89
CA GLY A 53 10.82 -3.61 20.12
C GLY A 53 9.64 -4.58 20.07
N GLN A 54 9.04 -4.80 18.89
CA GLN A 54 7.96 -5.77 18.69
C GLN A 54 8.41 -6.94 17.82
N VAL A 55 7.50 -7.89 17.59
CA VAL A 55 7.79 -9.21 16.99
C VAL A 55 8.26 -9.16 15.53
N ALA A 56 7.87 -8.16 14.75
CA ALA A 56 8.19 -8.14 13.33
C ALA A 56 9.62 -7.59 13.07
N PRO A 57 10.34 -8.12 12.07
CA PRO A 57 11.78 -7.85 11.90
C PRO A 57 12.10 -6.48 11.29
N MET A 58 11.10 -5.69 10.92
CA MET A 58 11.26 -4.34 10.35
C MET A 58 10.17 -3.39 10.85
N SER A 59 10.55 -2.12 11.04
CA SER A 59 9.61 -1.03 11.31
C SER A 59 8.87 -0.62 10.03
N LEU A 60 7.60 -0.25 10.17
CA LEU A 60 6.76 0.32 9.11
C LEU A 60 6.16 1.67 9.55
N MET A 61 6.84 2.42 10.42
CA MET A 61 6.31 3.65 11.03
C MET A 61 6.57 4.92 10.20
N THR A 62 7.59 4.91 9.34
CA THR A 62 7.99 6.03 8.50
C THR A 62 8.10 5.63 7.04
N TYR A 63 8.00 6.59 6.13
CA TYR A 63 8.15 6.33 4.70
C TYR A 63 9.52 5.71 4.40
N GLU A 64 10.57 6.21 5.04
CA GLU A 64 11.96 5.76 4.86
C GLU A 64 12.13 4.31 5.28
N GLU A 65 11.43 3.88 6.34
CA GLU A 65 11.42 2.49 6.79
C GLU A 65 10.56 1.60 5.90
N VAL A 66 9.41 2.08 5.41
CA VAL A 66 8.47 1.31 4.58
C VAL A 66 8.98 1.11 3.15
N ARG A 67 9.57 2.16 2.55
CA ARG A 67 9.91 2.21 1.13
C ARG A 67 10.79 1.04 0.63
N PRO A 68 11.82 0.58 1.36
CA PRO A 68 12.61 -0.59 0.96
C PRO A 68 11.78 -1.89 0.87
N TRP A 69 10.70 -2.00 1.64
CA TRP A 69 9.87 -3.21 1.72
C TRP A 69 8.63 -3.17 0.83
N ALA A 70 8.39 -2.07 0.10
CA ALA A 70 7.16 -1.84 -0.65
C ALA A 70 6.74 -3.05 -1.52
N ARG A 71 7.67 -3.64 -2.28
CA ARG A 71 7.40 -4.82 -3.12
C ARG A 71 7.05 -6.07 -2.29
N SER A 72 7.76 -6.29 -1.19
CA SER A 72 7.48 -7.41 -0.28
C SER A 72 6.12 -7.24 0.40
N ILE A 73 5.78 -6.02 0.82
CA ILE A 73 4.47 -5.70 1.38
C ILE A 73 3.37 -6.04 0.36
N ALA A 74 3.47 -5.51 -0.88
CA ALA A 74 2.51 -5.82 -1.95
C ALA A 74 2.35 -7.33 -2.18
N GLN A 75 3.44 -8.09 -2.21
CA GLN A 75 3.39 -9.53 -2.36
C GLN A 75 2.64 -10.21 -1.21
N GLN A 76 2.96 -9.85 0.05
CA GLN A 76 2.36 -10.49 1.21
C GLN A 76 0.89 -10.14 1.39
N VAL A 77 0.50 -8.87 1.17
CA VAL A 77 -0.91 -8.45 1.24
C VAL A 77 -1.72 -8.99 0.08
N GLY A 78 -1.16 -9.01 -1.14
CA GLY A 78 -1.83 -9.57 -2.32
C GLY A 78 -2.08 -11.07 -2.21
N GLN A 79 -1.21 -11.79 -1.50
CA GLN A 79 -1.40 -13.20 -1.16
C GLN A 79 -2.24 -13.42 0.11
N LYS A 80 -2.70 -12.34 0.76
CA LYS A 80 -3.43 -12.36 2.04
C LYS A 80 -2.71 -13.14 3.14
N ARG A 81 -1.37 -13.15 3.10
CA ARG A 81 -0.51 -13.71 4.14
C ARG A 81 -0.27 -12.72 5.26
N MET A 82 -0.33 -11.44 4.94
CA MET A 82 -0.22 -10.34 5.90
C MET A 82 -1.46 -9.45 5.88
N PRO A 83 -1.87 -8.95 7.05
CA PRO A 83 -1.38 -9.36 8.37
C PRO A 83 -1.84 -10.77 8.74
N PRO A 84 -1.11 -11.50 9.61
CA PRO A 84 -1.50 -12.85 10.00
C PRO A 84 -2.80 -12.79 10.79
N TRP A 85 -3.79 -13.55 10.32
CA TRP A 85 -5.11 -13.65 10.95
C TRP A 85 -5.62 -15.09 10.87
N HIS A 86 -5.48 -15.82 11.97
CA HIS A 86 -5.87 -17.24 12.06
C HIS A 86 -7.35 -17.43 12.41
N ALA A 87 -8.07 -16.38 12.76
CA ALA A 87 -9.48 -16.49 13.08
C ALA A 87 -10.31 -16.70 11.81
N ALA A 88 -11.30 -17.60 11.87
CA ALA A 88 -12.17 -17.89 10.75
C ALA A 88 -13.00 -16.66 10.36
N PRO A 89 -13.02 -16.26 9.07
CA PRO A 89 -13.84 -15.14 8.62
C PRO A 89 -15.34 -15.48 8.75
N GLY A 90 -16.17 -14.45 8.96
CA GLY A 90 -17.63 -14.57 8.89
C GLY A 90 -18.32 -15.23 10.09
N VAL A 91 -17.58 -15.75 11.07
CA VAL A 91 -18.16 -16.36 12.28
C VAL A 91 -18.68 -15.29 13.24
N ARG A 92 -17.86 -14.28 13.53
CA ARG A 92 -18.20 -13.10 14.36
C ARG A 92 -17.35 -11.90 13.96
N LYS A 93 -17.70 -10.71 14.44
CA LYS A 93 -16.82 -9.55 14.41
C LYS A 93 -15.84 -9.64 15.58
N TYR A 94 -14.55 -9.61 15.29
CA TYR A 94 -13.50 -9.58 16.31
C TYR A 94 -13.09 -8.13 16.56
N ALA A 95 -12.94 -7.75 17.82
CA ALA A 95 -12.56 -6.39 18.19
C ALA A 95 -11.13 -6.02 17.73
N ASN A 96 -10.28 -7.02 17.51
CA ASN A 96 -8.89 -6.91 17.11
C ASN A 96 -8.62 -7.47 15.71
N ASP A 97 -9.67 -7.57 14.86
CA ASP A 97 -9.50 -7.94 13.46
C ASP A 97 -8.63 -6.89 12.76
N ARG A 98 -7.59 -7.39 12.11
CA ARG A 98 -6.60 -6.59 11.37
C ARG A 98 -6.58 -6.95 9.89
N SER A 99 -7.49 -7.81 9.45
CA SER A 99 -7.56 -8.18 8.04
C SER A 99 -7.79 -6.95 7.17
N LEU A 100 -7.14 -6.93 6.01
CA LEU A 100 -7.34 -5.90 5.00
C LEU A 100 -8.57 -6.25 4.16
N ASP A 101 -9.36 -5.25 3.82
CA ASP A 101 -10.37 -5.40 2.78
C ASP A 101 -9.76 -5.32 1.36
N SER A 102 -10.57 -5.57 0.33
CA SER A 102 -10.11 -5.56 -1.07
C SER A 102 -9.59 -4.20 -1.51
N ASP A 103 -10.21 -3.11 -1.04
CA ASP A 103 -9.90 -1.76 -1.48
C ASP A 103 -8.59 -1.29 -0.83
N GLU A 104 -8.34 -1.67 0.41
CA GLU A 104 -7.07 -1.46 1.11
C GLU A 104 -5.93 -2.23 0.43
N ILE A 105 -6.15 -3.50 0.05
CA ILE A 105 -5.17 -4.29 -0.72
C ILE A 105 -4.87 -3.59 -2.05
N ASP A 106 -5.90 -3.25 -2.83
CA ASP A 106 -5.74 -2.58 -4.13
C ASP A 106 -5.07 -1.21 -4.01
N THR A 107 -5.29 -0.52 -2.89
CA THR A 107 -4.63 0.75 -2.61
C THR A 107 -3.12 0.58 -2.47
N ILE A 108 -2.69 -0.42 -1.69
CA ILE A 108 -1.28 -0.75 -1.52
C ILE A 108 -0.67 -1.21 -2.85
N LEU A 109 -1.34 -2.11 -3.58
CA LEU A 109 -0.83 -2.65 -4.85
C LEU A 109 -0.60 -1.54 -5.88
N ARG A 110 -1.58 -0.65 -6.09
CA ARG A 110 -1.47 0.49 -7.01
C ARG A 110 -0.42 1.51 -6.57
N TRP A 111 -0.27 1.73 -5.27
CA TRP A 111 0.81 2.58 -4.76
C TRP A 111 2.19 1.99 -5.10
N VAL A 112 2.37 0.68 -4.97
CA VAL A 112 3.63 0.02 -5.36
C VAL A 112 3.86 0.05 -6.87
N GLU A 113 2.82 -0.22 -7.67
CA GLU A 113 2.88 -0.17 -9.13
C GLU A 113 3.24 1.21 -9.67
N SER A 114 2.74 2.28 -9.04
CA SER A 114 3.07 3.68 -9.36
C SER A 114 4.46 4.12 -8.88
N GLY A 115 5.28 3.21 -8.36
CA GLY A 115 6.63 3.51 -7.90
C GLY A 115 6.67 4.09 -6.48
N SER A 116 5.66 3.78 -5.65
CA SER A 116 5.59 4.07 -4.21
C SER A 116 5.76 5.55 -3.82
N PRO A 117 5.12 6.52 -4.49
CA PRO A 117 5.34 7.95 -4.22
C PRO A 117 5.05 8.31 -2.74
N ARG A 118 5.88 9.20 -2.16
CA ARG A 118 5.75 9.64 -0.76
C ARG A 118 4.45 10.44 -0.54
N GLY A 119 4.10 11.32 -1.46
CA GLY A 119 3.01 12.31 -1.30
C GLY A 119 3.47 13.52 -0.48
N ASN A 120 2.51 14.39 -0.11
CA ASN A 120 2.79 15.57 0.70
C ASN A 120 3.14 15.18 2.14
N ASP A 121 4.13 15.87 2.72
CA ASP A 121 4.73 15.62 4.04
C ASP A 121 3.82 15.92 5.25
N ALA A 122 2.50 16.02 5.05
CA ALA A 122 1.57 15.92 6.17
C ALA A 122 1.76 14.50 6.72
N GLY A 123 2.51 14.39 7.81
CA GLY A 123 2.85 13.11 8.45
C GLY A 123 1.59 12.28 8.71
N PRO A 124 1.74 10.96 8.92
CA PRO A 124 0.63 10.04 9.06
C PRO A 124 -0.43 10.56 10.03
N SER A 125 -1.70 10.37 9.64
CA SER A 125 -2.86 10.55 10.52
C SER A 125 -2.57 9.94 11.88
N ALA A 126 -2.86 10.69 12.96
CA ALA A 126 -2.62 10.34 14.38
C ALA A 126 -2.18 8.88 14.59
N ARG A 127 -0.86 8.68 14.74
CA ARG A 127 -0.29 7.35 14.98
C ARG A 127 -0.96 6.69 16.19
N PRO A 128 -1.12 5.35 16.18
CA PRO A 128 -1.59 4.66 17.36
C PRO A 128 -0.63 4.91 18.52
N THR A 129 -1.19 5.23 19.69
CA THR A 129 -0.44 5.25 20.94
C THR A 129 -0.33 3.82 21.46
N PHE A 130 0.86 3.42 21.86
CA PHE A 130 1.10 2.10 22.44
C PHE A 130 1.51 2.25 23.90
N ASN A 131 1.05 1.35 24.76
CA ASN A 131 1.48 1.25 26.14
C ASN A 131 2.57 0.19 26.28
N ASP A 132 3.50 0.40 27.21
CA ASP A 132 4.58 -0.54 27.51
C ASP A 132 4.13 -1.72 28.40
N GLY A 133 2.85 -1.76 28.77
CA GLY A 133 2.26 -2.78 29.63
C GLY A 133 1.22 -3.65 28.93
N TRP A 134 0.26 -4.13 29.71
CA TRP A 134 -0.84 -4.95 29.22
C TRP A 134 -1.68 -4.22 28.17
N GLN A 135 -1.66 -4.70 26.92
CA GLN A 135 -2.35 -4.05 25.79
C GLN A 135 -3.87 -4.00 25.96
N LEU A 136 -4.44 -4.88 26.79
CA LEU A 136 -5.87 -4.96 27.08
C LEU A 136 -6.25 -4.41 28.47
N GLY A 137 -5.33 -3.74 29.14
CA GLY A 137 -5.50 -3.29 30.53
C GLY A 137 -4.91 -4.28 31.55
N GLU A 138 -4.74 -3.82 32.78
CA GLU A 138 -4.21 -4.65 33.88
C GLU A 138 -5.13 -5.86 34.12
N PRO A 139 -4.58 -7.08 34.22
CA PRO A 139 -5.36 -8.27 34.47
C PRO A 139 -5.87 -8.30 35.92
N ASP A 140 -7.09 -8.81 36.11
CA ASP A 140 -7.69 -8.98 37.45
C ASP A 140 -6.96 -10.04 38.31
N LEU A 141 -6.13 -10.88 37.68
CA LEU A 141 -5.39 -11.95 38.33
C LEU A 141 -4.08 -12.24 37.58
N VAL A 142 -2.95 -12.20 38.31
CA VAL A 142 -1.63 -12.62 37.82
C VAL A 142 -1.22 -13.88 38.57
N LEU A 143 -1.01 -14.98 37.83
CA LEU A 143 -0.55 -16.26 38.38
C LEU A 143 0.94 -16.43 38.12
N THR A 144 1.65 -16.99 39.10
CA THR A 144 3.07 -17.32 39.01
C THR A 144 3.27 -18.83 39.11
N TRP A 145 4.22 -19.36 38.34
CA TRP A 145 4.61 -20.76 38.45
C TRP A 145 5.41 -20.98 39.74
N GLY A 146 5.11 -22.06 40.46
CA GLY A 146 5.85 -22.44 41.68
C GLY A 146 7.26 -22.99 41.42
N ALA A 147 7.57 -23.33 40.16
CA ALA A 147 8.88 -23.77 39.69
C ALA A 147 9.07 -23.38 38.21
N PRO A 148 10.31 -23.32 37.69
CA PRO A 148 10.56 -23.09 36.28
C PRO A 148 9.86 -24.13 35.39
N TYR A 149 9.23 -23.67 34.31
CA TYR A 149 8.66 -24.53 33.28
C TYR A 149 9.61 -24.57 32.09
N GLN A 150 10.04 -25.77 31.68
CA GLN A 150 10.86 -25.96 30.49
C GLN A 150 9.94 -26.04 29.27
N ILE A 151 10.11 -25.11 28.33
CA ILE A 151 9.48 -25.21 27.01
C ILE A 151 10.38 -26.10 26.17
N GLU A 152 9.79 -27.12 25.54
CA GLU A 152 10.50 -28.02 24.62
C GLU A 152 11.07 -27.23 23.43
N ALA A 153 12.15 -27.74 22.85
CA ALA A 153 12.79 -27.06 21.72
C ALA A 153 11.92 -27.09 20.45
N GLU A 154 11.03 -28.06 20.34
CA GLU A 154 10.11 -28.26 19.23
C GLU A 154 8.65 -28.01 19.65
N GLY A 155 7.86 -27.43 18.74
CA GLY A 155 6.43 -27.22 18.87
C GLY A 155 5.76 -27.08 17.50
N ASP A 156 4.45 -27.30 17.46
CA ASP A 156 3.64 -27.06 16.25
C ASP A 156 3.36 -25.56 16.10
N ASP A 157 3.44 -25.06 14.86
CA ASP A 157 3.02 -23.70 14.47
C ASP A 157 1.50 -23.56 14.33
#